data_AF-A0A3A8G1A6-F1
#
_entry.id   AF-A0A3A8G1A6-F1
#
_cell.length_a   1.000
_cell.length_b   1.000
_cell.length_c   1.000
_cell.angle_alpha   90.00
_cell.angle_beta   90.00
_cell.angle_gamma   90.00
#
_symmetry.space_group_name_H-M   'P 1'
#
loop_
_entity.id
_entity.type
_entity.pdbx_description
1 polymer ?
#
loop_
_entity_poly.entity_id
_entity_poly.type
_entity_poly.pdbx_seq_one_letter_code
_entity_poly.pdbx_strand_id
1 'polypeptide(L)'
;MRRLGSALLAVSMLVGCGAGSEAGTTPESGSTTPSAEQQQQAPILTTTNVDVAIECSGILEFANTASYSLLDRYLPSNVVTNIVNRRATAPFTSLADLSSVPLVGPTRLKQLEGGARTMDFIDADCVGIMDGIAISRDDQTAIVALVNSIDDSELHDVLPDAWNGAVNLLNTRPFTTAQQIADTAGIGEVSFRNIRNSATLSRPLEALFTAINAVPSNGSYGATTLRHFDWWNIASAGHYYRDDKTCFGLEPTSVPYGAAIRPNLADAAEVRAEVQRAFNYVGGDTKISATVRDAGFANLDALTQGRSFKGCIITYENDPWSRNTVHIYVDTVNGFSVMTETWWAE
;
A
#
# COMPACT_ATOMS: atom_id res chain seq x y z
N MET A 1 -47.46 14.48 2.42
CA MET A 1 -48.28 15.16 3.45
C MET A 1 -47.76 14.76 4.82
N ARG A 2 -47.38 15.76 5.65
CA ARG A 2 -47.08 15.73 7.11
C ARG A 2 -45.89 14.86 7.55
N ARG A 3 -44.99 15.22 8.48
CA ARG A 3 -44.53 16.39 9.29
C ARG A 3 -43.73 15.65 10.40
N LEU A 4 -42.46 15.86 10.72
CA LEU A 4 -41.75 16.96 11.40
C LEU A 4 -40.94 16.29 12.53
N GLY A 5 -39.73 16.77 12.85
CA GLY A 5 -39.04 16.34 14.07
C GLY A 5 -37.59 16.78 14.17
N SER A 6 -37.32 18.08 14.13
CA SER A 6 -36.03 18.68 14.49
C SER A 6 -35.83 18.63 16.02
N ALA A 7 -34.60 18.36 16.48
CA ALA A 7 -34.15 18.69 17.83
C ALA A 7 -32.75 19.33 17.76
N LEU A 8 -32.73 20.65 17.95
CA LEU A 8 -31.57 21.46 18.33
C LEU A 8 -31.38 21.34 19.85
N LEU A 9 -30.13 21.27 20.32
CA LEU A 9 -29.71 21.74 21.64
C LEU A 9 -28.22 22.11 21.61
N ALA A 10 -27.84 23.04 22.48
CA ALA A 10 -26.86 24.08 22.26
C ALA A 10 -25.90 24.19 23.47
N VAL A 11 -24.62 24.60 23.21
CA VAL A 11 -23.78 25.56 24.00
C VAL A 11 -23.30 25.03 25.39
N SER A 12 -22.05 25.11 25.87
CA SER A 12 -21.06 26.22 25.92
C SER A 12 -19.67 25.73 26.39
N MET A 13 -18.70 26.66 26.27
CA MET A 13 -17.26 26.67 26.60
C MET A 13 -16.89 26.66 28.10
N LEU A 14 -15.61 26.35 28.41
CA LEU A 14 -14.73 26.87 29.49
C LEU A 14 -13.27 26.43 29.13
N VAL A 15 -12.39 27.27 28.58
CA VAL A 15 -11.44 28.25 29.18
C VAL A 15 -10.51 27.69 30.26
N GLY A 16 -9.19 27.76 30.01
CA GLY A 16 -8.13 27.59 31.00
C GLY A 16 -6.75 28.00 30.45
N CYS A 17 -6.45 29.30 30.49
CA CYS A 17 -5.10 29.87 30.37
C CYS A 17 -4.42 29.90 31.75
N GLY A 18 -3.12 29.59 31.84
CA GLY A 18 -2.30 29.85 33.03
C GLY A 18 -0.83 29.48 32.80
N ALA A 19 0.05 30.47 32.90
CA ALA A 19 1.48 30.46 32.56
C ALA A 19 2.40 30.14 33.76
N GLY A 20 3.69 29.86 33.50
CA GLY A 20 4.77 30.14 34.47
C GLY A 20 5.94 29.14 34.57
N SER A 21 6.91 29.28 33.66
CA SER A 21 8.38 29.34 33.83
C SER A 21 9.17 28.59 34.93
N GLU A 22 10.24 27.90 34.44
CA GLU A 22 11.68 28.01 34.81
C GLU A 22 12.44 26.92 35.61
N ALA A 23 13.71 26.79 35.17
CA ALA A 23 14.91 26.09 35.69
C ALA A 23 15.09 24.58 35.35
N GLY A 24 16.21 24.09 34.81
CA GLY A 24 17.49 24.69 34.40
C GLY A 24 18.53 23.61 33.97
N THR A 25 19.55 24.05 33.22
CA THR A 25 20.93 23.49 33.02
C THR A 25 21.19 22.17 32.25
N THR A 26 21.82 22.33 31.08
CA THR A 26 22.80 21.46 30.36
C THR A 26 24.21 21.54 31.02
N PRO A 27 25.33 20.89 30.57
CA PRO A 27 25.58 19.97 29.42
C PRO A 27 26.46 18.72 29.77
N GLU A 28 26.65 17.78 28.83
CA GLU A 28 28.00 17.33 28.39
C GLU A 28 27.98 16.30 27.23
N SER A 29 29.04 16.38 26.45
CA SER A 29 29.29 15.82 25.11
C SER A 29 29.57 14.33 25.05
N GLY A 30 29.26 13.72 23.91
CA GLY A 30 29.81 12.43 23.48
C GLY A 30 29.74 12.28 21.96
N SER A 31 30.78 12.76 21.25
CA SER A 31 30.99 12.51 19.82
C SER A 31 31.16 11.02 19.54
N THR A 32 30.44 10.50 18.54
CA THR A 32 30.94 9.39 17.71
C THR A 32 30.51 9.59 16.25
N THR A 33 31.50 9.50 15.39
CA THR A 33 31.52 9.65 13.92
C THR A 33 30.66 8.59 13.22
N PRO A 34 29.93 8.89 12.12
CA PRO A 34 29.33 7.85 11.30
C PRO A 34 30.39 7.30 10.34
N SER A 35 30.73 6.01 10.49
CA SER A 35 31.56 5.28 9.53
C SER A 35 30.69 4.66 8.45
N ALA A 36 31.13 4.85 7.21
CA ALA A 36 30.54 4.34 5.99
C ALA A 36 30.70 2.83 5.86
N GLU A 37 29.58 2.14 5.60
CA GLU A 37 29.48 0.88 4.87
C GLU A 37 28.06 0.83 4.26
N GLN A 38 27.87 1.63 3.21
CA GLN A 38 26.74 1.52 2.28
C GLN A 38 27.15 0.56 1.17
N GLN A 39 26.64 -0.67 1.18
CA GLN A 39 26.49 -1.47 -0.04
C GLN A 39 25.41 -2.56 0.15
N GLN A 40 24.38 -2.46 -0.70
CA GLN A 40 23.33 -3.44 -1.00
C GLN A 40 22.28 -3.77 0.07
N GLN A 41 21.29 -2.87 0.18
CA GLN A 41 19.88 -3.27 0.16
C GLN A 41 19.03 -2.05 -0.24
N ALA A 42 18.20 -2.20 -1.28
CA ALA A 42 17.21 -1.19 -1.59
C ALA A 42 16.31 -0.98 -0.35
N PRO A 43 16.02 0.26 0.06
CA PRO A 43 15.43 0.53 1.37
C PRO A 43 14.00 -0.02 1.49
N ILE A 44 13.73 -0.60 2.66
CA ILE A 44 12.39 -0.93 3.16
C ILE A 44 11.63 0.38 3.36
N LEU A 45 10.54 0.57 2.62
CA LEU A 45 9.70 1.78 2.66
C LEU A 45 8.97 1.86 4.03
N THR A 46 9.21 2.92 4.81
CA THR A 46 8.67 3.11 6.18
C THR A 46 8.23 4.55 6.40
N THR A 47 6.98 4.80 6.80
CA THR A 47 6.32 6.15 6.86
C THR A 47 6.31 6.97 5.56
N THR A 48 7.05 6.49 4.56
CA THR A 48 7.63 7.16 3.41
C THR A 48 6.85 6.73 2.17
N ASN A 49 5.59 7.17 2.19
CA ASN A 49 4.60 7.19 1.12
C ASN A 49 5.02 8.22 0.06
N VAL A 50 6.26 8.10 -0.45
CA VAL A 50 6.86 9.09 -1.36
C VAL A 50 6.00 9.17 -2.60
N ASP A 51 5.71 10.37 -3.04
CA ASP A 51 5.05 10.66 -4.32
C ASP A 51 6.05 10.69 -5.48
N VAL A 52 7.30 10.28 -5.26
CA VAL A 52 8.35 10.26 -6.27
C VAL A 52 9.12 8.94 -6.19
N ALA A 53 9.02 8.13 -7.25
CA ALA A 53 9.93 7.01 -7.49
C ALA A 53 11.37 7.50 -7.63
N ILE A 54 12.37 6.69 -7.26
CA ILE A 54 13.76 7.12 -7.22
C ILE A 54 14.27 7.56 -8.61
N GLU A 55 13.82 6.90 -9.67
CA GLU A 55 14.10 7.22 -11.07
C GLU A 55 13.56 8.59 -11.47
N CYS A 56 12.54 9.09 -10.74
CA CYS A 56 11.94 10.40 -10.95
C CYS A 56 12.43 11.47 -9.95
N SER A 57 13.38 11.15 -9.07
CA SER A 57 13.93 12.09 -8.08
C SER A 57 14.51 13.37 -8.70
N GLY A 58 14.98 13.29 -9.94
CA GLY A 58 15.46 14.42 -10.73
C GLY A 58 14.44 15.54 -10.94
N ILE A 59 13.13 15.28 -10.82
CA ILE A 59 12.10 16.34 -10.86
C ILE A 59 12.30 17.31 -9.69
N LEU A 60 12.53 16.77 -8.49
CA LEU A 60 12.78 17.58 -7.29
C LEU A 60 14.16 18.21 -7.34
N GLU A 61 15.16 17.50 -7.87
CA GLU A 61 16.49 18.07 -8.08
C GLU A 61 16.45 19.28 -9.01
N PHE A 62 15.72 19.19 -10.13
CA PHE A 62 15.51 20.31 -11.05
C PHE A 62 14.82 21.48 -10.35
N ALA A 63 13.74 21.24 -9.61
CA ALA A 63 13.03 22.27 -8.86
C ALA A 63 13.92 22.93 -7.77
N ASN A 64 14.83 22.18 -7.16
CA ASN A 64 15.71 22.66 -6.10
C ASN A 64 16.96 23.39 -6.61
N THR A 65 17.50 23.01 -7.77
CA THR A 65 18.83 23.45 -8.22
C THR A 65 18.82 24.35 -9.44
N ALA A 66 17.81 24.26 -10.32
CA ALA A 66 17.76 25.05 -11.56
C ALA A 66 17.76 26.55 -11.27
N SER A 67 18.46 27.35 -12.09
CA SER A 67 18.44 28.81 -11.95
C SER A 67 17.03 29.37 -12.19
N TYR A 68 16.76 30.59 -11.68
CA TYR A 68 15.52 31.30 -11.98
C TYR A 68 15.27 31.37 -13.49
N SER A 69 16.28 31.78 -14.25
CA SER A 69 16.21 31.92 -15.71
C SER A 69 16.03 30.59 -16.45
N LEU A 70 16.34 29.46 -15.83
CA LEU A 70 16.10 28.14 -16.40
C LEU A 70 14.66 27.70 -16.12
N LEU A 71 14.18 27.86 -14.88
CA LEU A 71 12.80 27.56 -14.51
C LEU A 71 11.79 28.41 -15.29
N ASP A 72 12.10 29.69 -15.52
CA ASP A 72 11.25 30.66 -16.24
C ASP A 72 11.05 30.33 -17.73
N ARG A 73 11.87 29.42 -18.29
CA ARG A 73 11.65 28.89 -19.65
C ARG A 73 10.46 27.93 -19.72
N TYR A 74 10.13 27.28 -18.59
CA TYR A 74 9.14 26.20 -18.52
C TYR A 74 7.92 26.60 -17.67
N LEU A 75 8.09 27.55 -16.75
CA LEU A 75 7.08 28.01 -15.80
C LEU A 75 6.84 29.52 -15.93
N PRO A 76 5.64 30.02 -15.62
CA PRO A 76 5.41 31.45 -15.49
C PRO A 76 6.26 32.06 -14.36
N SER A 77 6.74 33.29 -14.56
CA SER A 77 7.68 33.96 -13.65
C SER A 77 7.18 34.09 -12.21
N ASN A 78 5.87 34.28 -12.00
CA ASN A 78 5.28 34.32 -10.66
C ASN A 78 5.37 32.97 -9.93
N VAL A 79 5.23 31.85 -10.66
CA VAL A 79 5.41 30.50 -10.12
C VAL A 79 6.88 30.27 -9.79
N VAL A 80 7.80 30.68 -10.68
CA VAL A 80 9.25 30.56 -10.44
C VAL A 80 9.67 31.33 -9.20
N THR A 81 9.21 32.57 -9.04
CA THR A 81 9.46 33.37 -7.84
C THR A 81 9.02 32.64 -6.58
N ASN A 82 7.82 32.05 -6.57
CA ASN A 82 7.31 31.31 -5.41
C ASN A 82 8.16 30.06 -5.11
N ILE A 83 8.54 29.28 -6.12
CA ILE A 83 9.40 28.10 -5.97
C ILE A 83 10.78 28.48 -5.43
N VAL A 84 11.42 29.49 -6.02
CA VAL A 84 12.76 29.96 -5.62
C VAL A 84 12.75 30.50 -4.19
N ASN A 85 11.72 31.28 -3.84
CA ASN A 85 11.56 31.79 -2.46
C ASN A 85 11.34 30.63 -1.47
N ARG A 86 10.50 29.64 -1.82
CA ARG A 86 10.22 28.50 -0.93
C ARG A 86 11.43 27.61 -0.72
N ARG A 87 12.19 27.30 -1.78
CA ARG A 87 13.38 26.43 -1.67
C ARG A 87 14.56 27.08 -0.96
N ALA A 88 14.62 28.42 -0.95
CA ALA A 88 15.62 29.17 -0.20
C ALA A 88 15.48 28.97 1.32
N THR A 89 14.27 28.65 1.81
CA THR A 89 14.03 28.29 3.21
C THR A 89 14.34 26.81 3.48
N ALA A 90 13.89 25.91 2.60
CA ALA A 90 14.19 24.48 2.68
C ALA A 90 13.99 23.81 1.30
N PRO A 91 14.89 22.92 0.86
CA PRO A 91 14.67 22.13 -0.36
C PRO A 91 13.37 21.32 -0.30
N PHE A 92 12.75 21.11 -1.46
CA PHE A 92 11.60 20.22 -1.59
C PHE A 92 12.02 18.76 -1.43
N THR A 93 11.26 18.00 -0.66
CA THR A 93 11.49 16.57 -0.43
C THR A 93 10.40 15.67 -1.04
N SER A 94 9.32 16.25 -1.57
CA SER A 94 8.20 15.55 -2.21
C SER A 94 7.49 16.44 -3.24
N LEU A 95 6.69 15.83 -4.14
CA LEU A 95 5.81 16.57 -5.05
C LEU A 95 4.68 17.27 -4.29
N ALA A 96 4.21 16.72 -3.18
CA ALA A 96 3.21 17.31 -2.32
C ALA A 96 3.73 18.61 -1.71
N ASP A 97 4.96 18.61 -1.20
CA ASP A 97 5.61 19.84 -0.72
C ASP A 97 5.76 20.87 -1.84
N LEU A 98 6.21 20.44 -3.02
CA LEU A 98 6.31 21.30 -4.19
C LEU A 98 4.93 21.86 -4.63
N SER A 99 3.87 21.05 -4.60
CA SER A 99 2.51 21.47 -4.95
C SER A 99 1.85 22.38 -3.91
N SER A 100 2.37 22.38 -2.67
CA SER A 100 1.92 23.29 -1.62
C SER A 100 2.33 24.75 -1.92
N VAL A 101 3.29 24.95 -2.82
CA VAL A 101 3.73 26.27 -3.25
C VAL A 101 2.59 26.97 -4.00
N PRO A 102 2.29 28.25 -3.69
CA PRO A 102 1.24 28.98 -4.36
C PRO A 102 1.41 28.95 -5.87
N LEU A 103 0.32 28.59 -6.56
CA LEU A 103 0.20 28.46 -8.01
C LEU A 103 0.92 27.24 -8.63
N VAL A 104 1.46 26.32 -7.83
CA VAL A 104 2.04 25.05 -8.29
C VAL A 104 0.98 23.94 -8.27
N GLY A 105 0.02 24.04 -9.18
CA GLY A 105 -0.97 22.97 -9.40
C GLY A 105 -0.45 21.86 -10.34
N PRO A 106 -1.30 20.86 -10.67
CA PRO A 106 -0.93 19.72 -11.51
C PRO A 106 -0.31 20.11 -12.86
N THR A 107 -0.84 21.14 -13.52
CA THR A 107 -0.27 21.66 -14.77
C THR A 107 1.17 22.14 -14.61
N ARG A 108 1.50 22.78 -13.47
CA ARG A 108 2.86 23.28 -13.23
C ARG A 108 3.82 22.16 -12.84
N LEU A 109 3.33 21.14 -12.11
CA LEU A 109 4.09 19.92 -11.88
C LEU A 109 4.46 19.24 -13.21
N LYS A 110 3.50 19.13 -14.14
CA LYS A 110 3.78 18.60 -15.49
C LYS A 110 4.78 19.42 -16.30
N GLN A 111 4.75 20.74 -16.16
CA GLN A 111 5.76 21.60 -16.79
C GLN A 111 7.15 21.43 -16.17
N LEU A 112 7.23 21.25 -14.84
CA LEU A 112 8.48 20.93 -14.15
C LEU A 112 9.04 19.57 -14.58
N GLU A 113 8.18 18.56 -14.69
CA GLU A 113 8.55 17.25 -15.24
C GLU A 113 9.12 17.38 -16.66
N GLY A 114 8.45 18.11 -17.55
CA GLY A 114 8.93 18.36 -18.91
C GLY A 114 10.26 19.12 -18.96
N GLY A 115 10.44 20.10 -18.07
CA GLY A 115 11.70 20.84 -17.92
C GLY A 115 12.84 19.95 -17.42
N ALA A 116 12.59 19.15 -16.38
CA ALA A 116 13.54 18.19 -15.84
C ALA A 116 13.98 17.18 -16.91
N ARG A 117 13.04 16.67 -17.72
CA ARG A 117 13.32 15.76 -18.83
C ARG A 117 14.14 16.41 -19.94
N THR A 118 13.83 17.66 -20.29
CA THR A 118 14.56 18.40 -21.34
C THR A 118 15.99 18.76 -20.93
N MET A 119 16.22 18.87 -19.62
CA MET A 119 17.52 19.20 -19.04
C MET A 119 18.28 17.97 -18.51
N ASP A 120 17.85 16.76 -18.89
CA ASP A 120 18.48 15.48 -18.53
C ASP A 120 18.56 15.19 -17.02
N PHE A 121 17.66 15.76 -16.20
CA PHE A 121 17.53 15.40 -14.79
C PHE A 121 16.76 14.09 -14.60
N ILE A 122 15.90 13.73 -15.55
CA ILE A 122 15.18 12.46 -15.59
C ILE A 122 15.25 11.88 -17.00
N ASP A 123 15.24 10.55 -17.10
CA ASP A 123 15.32 9.83 -18.36
C ASP A 123 14.07 8.98 -18.61
N ALA A 124 14.19 7.99 -19.48
CA ALA A 124 13.09 7.12 -19.90
C ALA A 124 12.62 6.14 -18.82
N ASP A 125 13.37 5.97 -17.72
CA ASP A 125 12.99 5.12 -16.59
C ASP A 125 12.04 5.83 -15.64
N CYS A 126 12.04 7.18 -15.63
CA CYS A 126 10.94 7.96 -15.08
C CYS A 126 9.80 8.09 -16.10
N VAL A 127 8.64 7.49 -15.80
CA VAL A 127 7.46 7.58 -16.68
C VAL A 127 6.83 8.97 -16.58
N GLY A 128 6.82 9.56 -15.38
CA GLY A 128 6.30 10.91 -15.14
C GLY A 128 5.25 10.95 -14.03
N ILE A 129 4.64 12.13 -13.87
CA ILE A 129 3.67 12.44 -12.80
C ILE A 129 2.25 12.04 -13.22
N MET A 130 1.56 11.22 -12.44
CA MET A 130 0.16 10.82 -12.66
C MET A 130 -0.60 11.06 -11.36
N ASP A 131 -1.67 11.87 -11.41
CA ASP A 131 -2.43 12.31 -10.23
C ASP A 131 -1.54 12.70 -9.03
N GLY A 132 -0.53 13.55 -9.27
CA GLY A 132 0.36 14.03 -8.20
C GLY A 132 1.47 13.06 -7.79
N ILE A 133 1.62 11.93 -8.48
CA ILE A 133 2.59 10.88 -8.15
C ILE A 133 3.52 10.61 -9.34
N ALA A 134 4.82 10.83 -9.18
CA ALA A 134 5.82 10.40 -10.14
C ALA A 134 6.14 8.92 -9.97
N ILE A 135 5.96 8.15 -11.05
CA ILE A 135 6.17 6.70 -11.07
C ILE A 135 7.29 6.30 -12.03
N SER A 136 7.97 5.21 -11.72
CA SER A 136 8.98 4.60 -12.60
C SER A 136 8.36 3.69 -13.66
N ARG A 137 9.18 3.21 -14.60
CA ARG A 137 8.77 2.22 -15.60
C ARG A 137 8.37 0.88 -14.96
N ASP A 138 9.06 0.49 -13.90
CA ASP A 138 8.75 -0.72 -13.14
C ASP A 138 7.45 -0.56 -12.36
N ASP A 139 7.19 0.63 -11.81
CA ASP A 139 5.92 0.95 -11.17
C ASP A 139 4.78 0.87 -12.17
N GLN A 140 4.93 1.47 -13.35
CA GLN A 140 3.91 1.39 -14.41
C GLN A 140 3.59 -0.07 -14.76
N THR A 141 4.63 -0.90 -14.93
CA THR A 141 4.45 -2.32 -15.29
C THR A 141 3.67 -3.05 -14.20
N ALA A 142 4.00 -2.83 -12.92
CA ALA A 142 3.29 -3.47 -11.82
C ALA A 142 1.87 -2.93 -11.62
N ILE A 143 1.65 -1.61 -11.75
CA ILE A 143 0.31 -1.01 -11.67
C ILE A 143 -0.60 -1.59 -12.76
N VAL A 144 -0.12 -1.64 -14.00
CA VAL A 144 -0.88 -2.18 -15.13
C VAL A 144 -1.15 -3.67 -14.95
N ALA A 145 -0.15 -4.44 -14.50
CA ALA A 145 -0.32 -5.86 -14.20
C ALA A 145 -1.38 -6.06 -13.12
N LEU A 146 -1.26 -5.39 -11.98
CA LEU A 146 -2.20 -5.47 -10.88
C LEU A 146 -3.61 -5.10 -11.34
N VAL A 147 -3.81 -3.92 -11.92
CA VAL A 147 -5.15 -3.46 -12.29
C VAL A 147 -5.79 -4.35 -13.34
N ASN A 148 -5.03 -5.04 -14.18
CA ASN A 148 -5.60 -5.98 -15.15
C ASN A 148 -5.95 -7.36 -14.55
N SER A 149 -5.35 -7.76 -13.42
CA SER A 149 -5.53 -9.09 -12.82
C SER A 149 -6.23 -9.10 -11.47
N ILE A 150 -6.29 -7.97 -10.75
CA ILE A 150 -6.86 -7.88 -9.41
C ILE A 150 -8.36 -8.21 -9.43
N ASP A 151 -8.81 -9.00 -8.47
CA ASP A 151 -10.21 -9.39 -8.36
C ASP A 151 -11.10 -8.22 -7.90
N ASP A 152 -12.41 -8.36 -8.13
CA ASP A 152 -13.41 -7.33 -7.81
C ASP A 152 -13.41 -6.94 -6.32
N SER A 153 -13.46 -7.93 -5.43
CA SER A 153 -13.48 -7.70 -3.98
C SER A 153 -12.18 -7.05 -3.48
N GLU A 154 -11.02 -7.52 -3.96
CA GLU A 154 -9.74 -6.95 -3.60
C GLU A 154 -9.58 -5.52 -4.13
N LEU A 155 -10.03 -5.23 -5.35
CA LEU A 155 -9.98 -3.87 -5.89
C LEU A 155 -10.81 -2.90 -5.06
N HIS A 156 -11.98 -3.33 -4.58
CA HIS A 156 -12.81 -2.52 -3.69
C HIS A 156 -12.19 -2.34 -2.30
N ASP A 157 -11.43 -3.31 -1.79
CA ASP A 157 -10.65 -3.12 -0.55
C ASP A 157 -9.46 -2.17 -0.75
N VAL A 158 -8.82 -2.14 -1.94
CA VAL A 158 -7.77 -1.16 -2.30
C VAL A 158 -8.35 0.25 -2.50
N LEU A 159 -9.61 0.34 -2.96
CA LEU A 159 -10.30 1.58 -3.32
C LEU A 159 -11.59 1.79 -2.49
N PRO A 160 -11.51 1.80 -1.14
CA PRO A 160 -12.70 1.79 -0.29
C PRO A 160 -13.61 3.00 -0.51
N ASP A 161 -13.02 4.17 -0.78
CA ASP A 161 -13.75 5.43 -1.01
C ASP A 161 -14.01 5.72 -2.49
N ALA A 162 -13.54 4.87 -3.40
CA ALA A 162 -13.60 5.08 -4.85
C ALA A 162 -14.32 3.93 -5.58
N TRP A 163 -15.45 3.48 -5.01
CA TRP A 163 -16.26 2.38 -5.55
C TRP A 163 -16.58 2.51 -7.04
N ASN A 164 -17.05 3.69 -7.47
CA ASN A 164 -17.32 3.93 -8.90
C ASN A 164 -16.04 3.87 -9.76
N GLY A 165 -14.91 4.29 -9.21
CA GLY A 165 -13.61 4.16 -9.85
C GLY A 165 -13.20 2.69 -10.01
N ALA A 166 -13.36 1.87 -8.97
CA ALA A 166 -13.12 0.42 -9.03
C ALA A 166 -13.98 -0.26 -10.13
N VAL A 167 -15.28 0.02 -10.15
CA VAL A 167 -16.20 -0.48 -11.18
C VAL A 167 -15.77 -0.05 -12.59
N ASN A 168 -15.37 1.21 -12.77
CA ASN A 168 -14.93 1.71 -14.08
C ASN A 168 -13.60 1.04 -14.51
N LEU A 169 -12.67 0.82 -13.60
CA LEU A 169 -11.44 0.09 -13.89
C LEU A 169 -11.74 -1.34 -14.35
N LEU A 170 -12.60 -2.08 -13.63
CA LEU A 170 -12.98 -3.45 -13.99
C LEU A 170 -13.59 -3.53 -15.39
N ASN A 171 -14.49 -2.60 -15.73
CA ASN A 171 -15.18 -2.56 -17.02
C ASN A 171 -14.29 -2.12 -18.19
N THR A 172 -13.18 -1.43 -17.94
CA THR A 172 -12.33 -0.83 -18.97
C THR A 172 -11.10 -1.69 -19.31
N ARG A 173 -10.86 -2.77 -18.56
CA ARG A 173 -9.75 -3.71 -18.84
C ARG A 173 -9.79 -4.23 -20.29
N PRO A 174 -8.62 -4.48 -20.92
CA PRO A 174 -7.28 -4.33 -20.37
C PRO A 174 -6.70 -2.93 -20.56
N PHE A 175 -5.92 -2.47 -19.58
CA PHE A 175 -5.09 -1.28 -19.65
C PHE A 175 -3.70 -1.60 -20.20
N THR A 176 -3.08 -0.62 -20.86
CA THR A 176 -1.71 -0.74 -21.41
C THR A 176 -0.72 0.20 -20.74
N THR A 177 -1.20 1.25 -20.07
CA THR A 177 -0.36 2.24 -19.39
C THR A 177 -0.99 2.65 -18.06
N ALA A 178 -0.16 3.11 -17.12
CA ALA A 178 -0.65 3.62 -15.85
C ALA A 178 -1.40 4.96 -16.01
N GLN A 179 -1.11 5.73 -17.07
CA GLN A 179 -1.85 6.96 -17.38
C GLN A 179 -3.33 6.68 -17.67
N GLN A 180 -3.65 5.62 -18.44
CA GLN A 180 -5.04 5.25 -18.69
C GLN A 180 -5.80 4.89 -17.41
N ILE A 181 -5.10 4.31 -16.43
CA ILE A 181 -5.66 3.96 -15.12
C ILE A 181 -5.92 5.23 -14.31
N ALA A 182 -4.94 6.15 -14.26
CA ALA A 182 -5.09 7.46 -13.61
C ALA A 182 -6.23 8.29 -14.24
N ASP A 183 -6.36 8.28 -15.57
CA ASP A 183 -7.40 9.01 -16.31
C ASP A 183 -8.80 8.38 -16.18
N THR A 184 -8.93 7.21 -15.53
CA THR A 184 -10.23 6.55 -15.37
C THR A 184 -11.13 7.35 -14.45
N ALA A 185 -12.36 7.62 -14.90
CA ALA A 185 -13.31 8.40 -14.11
C ALA A 185 -13.56 7.76 -12.73
N GLY A 186 -13.42 8.56 -11.67
CA GLY A 186 -13.52 8.09 -10.28
C GLY A 186 -12.19 7.63 -9.68
N ILE A 187 -11.11 7.63 -10.45
CA ILE A 187 -9.74 7.53 -9.95
C ILE A 187 -9.19 8.95 -9.80
N GLY A 188 -8.59 9.22 -8.64
CA GLY A 188 -7.82 10.43 -8.39
C GLY A 188 -6.60 10.10 -7.55
N GLU A 189 -5.88 11.12 -7.08
CA GLU A 189 -4.57 10.96 -6.42
C GLU A 189 -4.53 9.89 -5.34
N VAL A 190 -5.49 9.90 -4.40
CA VAL A 190 -5.52 8.93 -3.29
C VAL A 190 -5.75 7.51 -3.82
N SER A 191 -6.71 7.33 -4.73
CA SER A 191 -7.02 6.05 -5.36
C SER A 191 -5.82 5.51 -6.15
N PHE A 192 -5.18 6.35 -6.96
CA PHE A 192 -4.02 5.98 -7.75
C PHE A 192 -2.82 5.64 -6.85
N ARG A 193 -2.63 6.38 -5.75
CA ARG A 193 -1.62 6.07 -4.71
C ARG A 193 -1.85 4.70 -4.09
N ASN A 194 -3.09 4.38 -3.75
CA ASN A 194 -3.44 3.09 -3.17
C ASN A 194 -3.17 1.95 -4.16
N ILE A 195 -3.55 2.11 -5.43
CA ILE A 195 -3.25 1.14 -6.49
C ILE A 195 -1.74 0.93 -6.63
N ARG A 196 -0.96 2.01 -6.75
CA ARG A 196 0.51 1.93 -6.82
C ARG A 196 1.08 1.21 -5.61
N ASN A 197 0.68 1.62 -4.41
CA ASN A 197 1.18 1.04 -3.17
C ASN A 197 0.86 -0.46 -3.09
N SER A 198 -0.36 -0.85 -3.50
CA SER A 198 -0.75 -2.26 -3.58
C SER A 198 0.09 -3.04 -4.61
N ALA A 199 0.48 -2.40 -5.72
CA ALA A 199 1.26 -3.03 -6.79
C ALA A 199 2.76 -3.14 -6.49
N THR A 200 3.31 -2.33 -5.58
CA THR A 200 4.77 -2.18 -5.44
C THR A 200 5.30 -2.50 -4.05
N LEU A 201 4.53 -2.27 -2.98
CA LEU A 201 5.05 -2.40 -1.62
C LEU A 201 5.18 -3.85 -1.15
N SER A 202 4.43 -4.80 -1.72
CA SER A 202 4.42 -6.21 -1.32
C SER A 202 5.33 -7.13 -2.13
N ARG A 203 6.13 -6.61 -3.09
CA ARG A 203 6.99 -7.45 -3.95
C ARG A 203 7.90 -8.42 -3.19
N PRO A 204 8.60 -8.02 -2.09
CA PRO A 204 9.40 -8.98 -1.32
C PRO A 204 8.56 -10.09 -0.68
N LEU A 205 7.36 -9.77 -0.18
CA LEU A 205 6.43 -10.76 0.36
C LEU A 205 5.89 -11.69 -0.74
N GLU A 206 5.55 -11.16 -1.92
CA GLU A 206 5.10 -11.96 -3.06
C GLU A 206 6.19 -12.92 -3.56
N ALA A 207 7.47 -12.52 -3.49
CA ALA A 207 8.58 -13.41 -3.79
C ALA A 207 8.66 -14.58 -2.78
N LEU A 208 8.41 -14.32 -1.49
CA LEU A 208 8.31 -15.36 -0.47
C LEU A 208 7.11 -16.28 -0.73
N PHE A 209 5.93 -15.72 -1.04
CA PHE A 209 4.73 -16.52 -1.33
C PHE A 209 4.91 -17.38 -2.58
N THR A 210 5.52 -16.84 -3.62
CA THR A 210 5.89 -17.59 -4.82
C THR A 210 6.83 -18.74 -4.47
N ALA A 211 7.82 -18.51 -3.60
CA ALA A 211 8.74 -19.56 -3.16
C ALA A 211 8.05 -20.64 -2.31
N ILE A 212 7.11 -20.27 -1.43
CA ILE A 212 6.30 -21.24 -0.66
C ILE A 212 5.47 -22.10 -1.61
N ASN A 213 4.76 -21.47 -2.54
CA ASN A 213 3.88 -22.16 -3.50
C ASN A 213 4.65 -23.04 -4.50
N ALA A 214 5.93 -22.73 -4.74
CA ALA A 214 6.80 -23.51 -5.62
C ALA A 214 7.37 -24.78 -4.93
N VAL A 215 7.22 -24.93 -3.61
CA VAL A 215 7.65 -26.15 -2.92
C VAL A 215 6.75 -27.32 -3.37
N PRO A 216 7.31 -28.38 -3.98
CA PRO A 216 6.48 -29.49 -4.44
C PRO A 216 5.73 -30.16 -3.29
N SER A 217 4.41 -30.33 -3.45
CA SER A 217 3.64 -31.29 -2.67
C SER A 217 3.85 -32.68 -3.26
N ASN A 218 3.98 -33.68 -2.42
CA ASN A 218 4.01 -35.09 -2.83
C ASN A 218 2.59 -35.65 -3.06
N GLY A 219 1.56 -34.79 -3.13
CA GLY A 219 0.15 -35.15 -3.17
C GLY A 219 -0.50 -35.38 -1.80
N SER A 220 0.28 -35.48 -0.72
CA SER A 220 -0.25 -35.77 0.62
C SER A 220 -0.35 -34.55 1.53
N TYR A 221 0.37 -33.47 1.24
CA TYR A 221 0.26 -32.21 1.98
C TYR A 221 0.87 -31.04 1.20
N GLY A 222 0.43 -29.83 1.52
CA GLY A 222 0.98 -28.62 0.95
C GLY A 222 0.51 -27.35 1.64
N ALA A 223 1.04 -26.22 1.17
CA ALA A 223 0.57 -24.91 1.55
C ALA A 223 0.45 -24.01 0.31
N THR A 224 -0.52 -23.11 0.35
CA THR A 224 -0.72 -22.05 -0.62
C THR A 224 -0.71 -20.72 0.11
N THR A 225 -0.04 -19.72 -0.43
CA THR A 225 -0.01 -18.37 0.11
C THR A 225 -0.27 -17.38 -1.00
N LEU A 226 -1.17 -16.42 -0.77
CA LEU A 226 -1.57 -15.45 -1.78
C LEU A 226 -1.58 -14.05 -1.19
N ARG A 227 -1.06 -13.11 -1.98
CA ARG A 227 -1.19 -11.68 -1.74
C ARG A 227 -2.47 -11.15 -2.38
N HIS A 228 -2.74 -11.53 -3.63
CA HIS A 228 -3.90 -11.09 -4.40
C HIS A 228 -4.88 -12.24 -4.58
N PHE A 229 -6.14 -12.03 -4.19
CA PHE A 229 -7.20 -13.06 -4.21
C PHE A 229 -8.59 -12.47 -3.90
N ASP A 230 -9.64 -13.08 -4.47
CA ASP A 230 -11.02 -12.80 -4.11
C ASP A 230 -11.40 -13.45 -2.76
N TRP A 231 -11.19 -12.70 -1.68
CA TRP A 231 -11.45 -13.20 -0.33
C TRP A 231 -12.93 -13.54 -0.09
N TRP A 232 -13.86 -12.80 -0.72
CA TRP A 232 -15.29 -13.01 -0.53
C TRP A 232 -15.74 -14.31 -1.18
N ASN A 233 -15.26 -14.60 -2.39
CA ASN A 233 -15.52 -15.86 -3.07
C ASN A 233 -15.03 -17.05 -2.22
N ILE A 234 -13.81 -16.97 -1.68
CA ILE A 234 -13.26 -18.02 -0.81
C ILE A 234 -14.09 -18.16 0.48
N ALA A 235 -14.44 -17.05 1.13
CA ALA A 235 -15.19 -17.06 2.39
C ALA A 235 -16.64 -17.54 2.23
N SER A 236 -17.24 -17.35 1.05
CA SER A 236 -18.63 -17.73 0.75
C SER A 236 -18.76 -19.08 0.05
N ALA A 237 -17.66 -19.69 -0.39
CA ALA A 237 -17.63 -21.02 -0.97
C ALA A 237 -18.24 -22.06 -0.01
N GLY A 238 -19.03 -23.00 -0.54
CA GLY A 238 -19.64 -24.08 0.24
C GLY A 238 -18.88 -25.39 0.07
N HIS A 239 -18.68 -26.12 1.17
CA HIS A 239 -18.02 -27.44 1.17
C HIS A 239 -18.95 -28.55 1.66
N TYR A 240 -18.81 -29.75 1.10
CA TYR A 240 -19.81 -30.82 1.24
C TYR A 240 -19.74 -31.58 2.57
N TYR A 241 -18.54 -31.98 3.00
CA TYR A 241 -18.40 -32.86 4.17
C TYR A 241 -18.29 -32.05 5.47
N ARG A 242 -17.45 -31.02 5.47
CA ARG A 242 -17.29 -30.08 6.58
C ARG A 242 -16.95 -28.69 6.07
N ASP A 243 -17.52 -27.67 6.72
CA ASP A 243 -17.36 -26.27 6.33
C ASP A 243 -17.48 -25.34 7.56
N ASP A 244 -16.46 -25.36 8.42
CA ASP A 244 -16.43 -24.53 9.61
C ASP A 244 -15.81 -23.16 9.28
N LYS A 245 -16.58 -22.09 9.50
CA LYS A 245 -16.15 -20.71 9.23
C LYS A 245 -16.18 -19.88 10.50
N THR A 246 -15.10 -19.16 10.77
CA THR A 246 -15.02 -18.15 11.84
C THR A 246 -14.52 -16.84 11.26
N CYS A 247 -15.38 -15.82 11.21
CA CYS A 247 -15.07 -14.51 10.64
C CYS A 247 -14.98 -13.43 11.71
N PHE A 248 -14.25 -12.35 11.42
CA PHE A 248 -14.00 -11.24 12.33
C PHE A 248 -13.86 -9.93 11.54
N GLY A 249 -14.31 -8.82 12.15
CA GLY A 249 -14.19 -7.48 11.55
C GLY A 249 -15.06 -7.24 10.31
N LEU A 250 -15.95 -8.17 9.97
CA LEU A 250 -16.93 -8.00 8.89
C LEU A 250 -18.22 -7.41 9.45
N GLU A 251 -18.88 -6.54 8.68
CA GLU A 251 -20.21 -6.05 9.02
C GLU A 251 -21.21 -7.22 9.06
N PRO A 252 -22.24 -7.22 9.94
CA PRO A 252 -23.16 -8.35 10.09
C PRO A 252 -23.85 -8.81 8.80
N THR A 253 -24.09 -7.90 7.86
CA THR A 253 -24.69 -8.19 6.54
C THR A 253 -23.69 -8.77 5.54
N SER A 254 -22.41 -8.71 5.87
CA SER A 254 -21.26 -9.14 5.07
C SER A 254 -20.55 -10.34 5.72
N VAL A 255 -21.26 -11.09 6.58
CA VAL A 255 -20.75 -12.35 7.17
C VAL A 255 -21.29 -13.51 6.33
N PRO A 256 -20.42 -14.43 5.85
CA PRO A 256 -20.87 -15.63 5.15
C PRO A 256 -21.88 -16.43 5.96
N TYR A 257 -22.85 -17.04 5.28
CA TYR A 257 -23.88 -17.84 5.93
C TYR A 257 -23.25 -18.96 6.77
N GLY A 258 -23.73 -19.10 8.02
CA GLY A 258 -23.26 -20.14 8.95
C GLY A 258 -21.92 -19.84 9.64
N ALA A 259 -21.25 -18.73 9.34
CA ALA A 259 -19.99 -18.38 9.99
C ALA A 259 -20.20 -17.92 11.45
N ALA A 260 -19.37 -18.44 12.34
CA ALA A 260 -19.23 -17.90 13.69
C ALA A 260 -18.54 -16.53 13.65
N ILE A 261 -18.95 -15.61 14.52
CA ILE A 261 -18.34 -14.29 14.61
C ILE A 261 -17.39 -14.26 15.80
N ARG A 262 -16.10 -14.08 15.51
CA ARG A 262 -15.07 -13.78 16.50
C ARG A 262 -15.08 -12.27 16.80
N PRO A 263 -15.01 -11.85 18.08
CA PRO A 263 -15.23 -10.44 18.46
C PRO A 263 -14.05 -9.52 18.18
N ASN A 264 -12.82 -10.04 18.14
CA ASN A 264 -11.60 -9.23 18.02
C ASN A 264 -11.03 -9.30 16.61
N LEU A 265 -10.53 -8.18 16.09
CA LEU A 265 -9.73 -8.12 14.86
C LEU A 265 -8.43 -8.93 15.03
N ALA A 266 -7.82 -9.34 13.92
CA ALA A 266 -6.48 -9.91 13.93
C ALA A 266 -5.45 -8.78 13.97
N ASP A 267 -4.30 -9.04 14.59
CA ASP A 267 -3.18 -8.10 14.64
C ASP A 267 -2.02 -8.58 13.77
N ALA A 268 -0.97 -7.75 13.67
CA ALA A 268 0.24 -8.06 12.91
C ALA A 268 0.90 -9.39 13.32
N ALA A 269 0.86 -9.72 14.62
CA ALA A 269 1.49 -10.92 15.14
C ALA A 269 0.74 -12.18 14.69
N GLU A 270 -0.59 -12.13 14.67
CA GLU A 270 -1.43 -13.21 14.15
C GLU A 270 -1.17 -13.45 12.65
N VAL A 271 -1.17 -12.38 11.84
CA VAL A 271 -0.88 -12.49 10.40
C VAL A 271 0.49 -13.09 10.15
N ARG A 272 1.53 -12.60 10.86
CA ARG A 272 2.89 -13.14 10.77
C ARG A 272 2.95 -14.62 11.17
N ALA A 273 2.29 -14.99 12.27
CA ALA A 273 2.31 -16.35 12.77
C ALA A 273 1.73 -17.35 11.76
N GLU A 274 0.66 -16.99 11.06
CA GLU A 274 0.05 -17.89 10.07
C GLU A 274 0.86 -18.00 8.78
N VAL A 275 1.49 -16.92 8.31
CA VAL A 275 2.48 -17.00 7.21
C VAL A 275 3.67 -17.89 7.61
N GLN A 276 4.18 -17.73 8.84
CA GLN A 276 5.24 -18.58 9.36
C GLN A 276 4.80 -20.04 9.48
N ARG A 277 3.56 -20.31 9.86
CA ARG A 277 3.00 -21.66 9.92
C ARG A 277 3.00 -22.31 8.55
N ALA A 278 2.49 -21.62 7.51
CA ALA A 278 2.48 -22.12 6.14
C ALA A 278 3.92 -22.37 5.62
N PHE A 279 4.84 -21.45 5.88
CA PHE A 279 6.26 -21.60 5.54
C PHE A 279 6.89 -22.83 6.23
N ASN A 280 6.66 -23.02 7.52
CA ASN A 280 7.18 -24.16 8.28
C ASN A 280 6.55 -25.47 7.80
N TYR A 281 5.26 -25.45 7.45
CA TYR A 281 4.50 -26.61 7.00
C TYR A 281 5.12 -27.28 5.76
N VAL A 282 5.66 -26.48 4.83
CA VAL A 282 6.33 -26.98 3.63
C VAL A 282 7.82 -27.28 3.83
N GLY A 283 8.35 -27.07 5.05
CA GLY A 283 9.78 -27.21 5.37
C GLY A 283 10.64 -26.07 4.83
N GLY A 284 10.09 -24.85 4.80
CA GLY A 284 10.67 -23.68 4.15
C GLY A 284 12.13 -23.39 4.52
N ASP A 285 12.55 -23.61 5.77
CA ASP A 285 13.93 -23.36 6.23
C ASP A 285 14.99 -24.15 5.45
N THR A 286 14.62 -25.29 4.87
CA THR A 286 15.53 -26.13 4.09
C THR A 286 15.39 -25.96 2.58
N LYS A 287 14.28 -25.36 2.12
CA LYS A 287 13.89 -25.32 0.70
C LYS A 287 13.90 -23.92 0.10
N ILE A 288 13.81 -22.89 0.93
CA ILE A 288 13.71 -21.49 0.51
C ILE A 288 14.95 -20.76 1.03
N SER A 289 15.58 -19.96 0.16
CA SER A 289 16.79 -19.22 0.53
C SER A 289 16.53 -18.24 1.70
N ALA A 290 17.51 -18.10 2.59
CA ALA A 290 17.43 -17.15 3.70
C ALA A 290 17.18 -15.71 3.22
N THR A 291 17.77 -15.30 2.10
CA THR A 291 17.56 -13.96 1.53
C THR A 291 16.09 -13.69 1.18
N VAL A 292 15.41 -14.64 0.51
CA VAL A 292 13.98 -14.50 0.17
C VAL A 292 13.11 -14.55 1.42
N ARG A 293 13.41 -15.48 2.34
CA ARG A 293 12.71 -15.61 3.63
C ARG A 293 12.78 -14.32 4.43
N ASP A 294 14.00 -13.83 4.69
CA ASP A 294 14.23 -12.70 5.58
C ASP A 294 13.66 -11.40 4.98
N ALA A 295 13.80 -11.20 3.67
CA ALA A 295 13.21 -10.05 2.98
C ALA A 295 11.68 -10.10 2.97
N GLY A 296 11.07 -11.26 2.72
CA GLY A 296 9.61 -11.41 2.72
C GLY A 296 8.99 -11.20 4.10
N PHE A 297 9.58 -11.79 5.15
CA PHE A 297 9.10 -11.60 6.51
C PHE A 297 9.34 -10.18 7.03
N ALA A 298 10.47 -9.54 6.72
CA ALA A 298 10.70 -8.14 7.08
C ALA A 298 9.70 -7.20 6.38
N ASN A 299 9.35 -7.50 5.12
CA ASN A 299 8.33 -6.76 4.39
C ASN A 299 6.93 -6.98 4.97
N LEU A 300 6.57 -8.21 5.34
CA LEU A 300 5.32 -8.50 6.05
C LEU A 300 5.23 -7.71 7.36
N ASP A 301 6.31 -7.68 8.15
CA ASP A 301 6.34 -6.92 9.40
C ASP A 301 6.14 -5.42 9.15
N ALA A 302 6.84 -4.86 8.17
CA ALA A 302 6.71 -3.45 7.82
C ALA A 302 5.29 -3.09 7.34
N LEU A 303 4.65 -3.95 6.56
CA LEU A 303 3.30 -3.72 6.03
C LEU A 303 2.21 -3.89 7.10
N THR A 304 2.42 -4.78 8.06
CA THR A 304 1.42 -5.11 9.09
C THR A 304 1.63 -4.33 10.40
N GLN A 305 2.76 -3.65 10.59
CA GLN A 305 3.07 -2.94 11.84
C GLN A 305 1.99 -1.93 12.24
N GLY A 306 1.41 -2.13 13.43
CA GLY A 306 0.36 -1.25 13.96
C GLY A 306 -0.98 -1.33 13.23
N ARG A 307 -1.17 -2.35 12.38
CA ARG A 307 -2.40 -2.58 11.62
C ARG A 307 -3.33 -3.58 12.31
N SER A 308 -4.59 -3.49 11.94
CA SER A 308 -5.65 -4.41 12.34
C SER A 308 -6.30 -5.01 11.11
N PHE A 309 -6.71 -6.27 11.21
CA PHE A 309 -7.17 -7.07 10.08
C PHE A 309 -8.58 -7.63 10.33
N LYS A 310 -9.43 -7.52 9.31
CA LYS A 310 -10.69 -8.27 9.18
C LYS A 310 -10.44 -9.55 8.36
N GLY A 311 -11.35 -10.51 8.40
CA GLY A 311 -11.24 -11.71 7.57
C GLY A 311 -11.97 -12.92 8.12
N CYS A 312 -11.55 -14.10 7.68
CA CYS A 312 -12.14 -15.39 8.05
C CYS A 312 -11.08 -16.48 8.18
N ILE A 313 -11.33 -17.41 9.10
CA ILE A 313 -10.64 -18.69 9.21
C ILE A 313 -11.63 -19.76 8.80
N ILE A 314 -11.25 -20.58 7.83
CA ILE A 314 -12.11 -21.59 7.21
C ILE A 314 -11.41 -22.93 7.37
N THR A 315 -12.10 -23.89 7.94
CA THR A 315 -11.67 -25.30 7.95
C THR A 315 -12.70 -26.09 7.16
N TYR A 316 -12.26 -26.72 6.08
CA TYR A 316 -13.15 -27.49 5.24
C TYR A 316 -12.55 -28.84 4.83
N GLU A 317 -13.46 -29.77 4.55
CA GLU A 317 -13.18 -31.14 4.11
C GLU A 317 -14.14 -31.40 2.94
N ASN A 318 -13.60 -31.77 1.77
CA ASN A 318 -14.41 -32.16 0.61
C ASN A 318 -14.69 -33.67 0.61
N ASP A 319 -13.89 -34.42 1.35
CA ASP A 319 -13.97 -35.85 1.56
C ASP A 319 -13.40 -36.20 2.94
N PRO A 320 -13.61 -37.43 3.45
CA PRO A 320 -13.14 -37.83 4.78
C PRO A 320 -11.62 -37.96 4.95
N TRP A 321 -10.85 -37.92 3.86
CA TRP A 321 -9.41 -38.21 3.82
C TRP A 321 -8.57 -36.97 3.49
N SER A 322 -9.18 -35.80 3.41
CA SER A 322 -8.50 -34.55 3.18
C SER A 322 -9.04 -33.46 4.09
N ARG A 323 -8.16 -32.52 4.44
CA ARG A 323 -8.56 -31.34 5.21
C ARG A 323 -7.75 -30.13 4.77
N ASN A 324 -8.45 -29.02 4.66
CA ASN A 324 -7.89 -27.71 4.34
C ASN A 324 -8.14 -26.76 5.50
N THR A 325 -7.23 -25.84 5.71
CA THR A 325 -7.37 -24.74 6.66
C THR A 325 -6.87 -23.47 6.00
N VAL A 326 -7.78 -22.53 5.80
CA VAL A 326 -7.56 -21.25 5.13
C VAL A 326 -7.67 -20.12 6.14
N HIS A 327 -6.69 -19.23 6.14
CA HIS A 327 -6.70 -17.99 6.89
C HIS A 327 -6.67 -16.83 5.92
N ILE A 328 -7.63 -15.93 6.07
CA ILE A 328 -7.78 -14.71 5.28
C ILE A 328 -7.63 -13.53 6.22
N TYR A 329 -6.76 -12.60 5.86
CA TYR A 329 -6.55 -11.34 6.56
C TYR A 329 -6.61 -10.20 5.55
N VAL A 330 -7.36 -9.15 5.85
CA VAL A 330 -7.47 -7.92 5.05
C VAL A 330 -7.31 -6.72 5.98
N ASP A 331 -6.33 -5.86 5.72
CA ASP A 331 -6.08 -4.63 6.48
C ASP A 331 -7.30 -3.72 6.38
N THR A 332 -7.80 -3.27 7.52
CA THR A 332 -9.01 -2.44 7.61
C THR A 332 -8.84 -1.02 7.06
N VAL A 333 -7.62 -0.60 6.71
CA VAL A 333 -7.28 0.76 6.28
C VAL A 333 -6.93 0.83 4.80
N ASN A 334 -6.11 -0.09 4.29
CA ASN A 334 -5.55 0.02 2.93
C ASN A 334 -5.81 -1.20 2.03
N GLY A 335 -6.55 -2.20 2.52
CA GLY A 335 -6.89 -3.39 1.74
C GLY A 335 -5.73 -4.35 1.49
N PHE A 336 -4.55 -4.15 2.12
CA PHE A 336 -3.48 -5.14 2.08
C PHE A 336 -4.00 -6.47 2.63
N SER A 337 -3.96 -7.52 1.82
CA SER A 337 -4.52 -8.82 2.15
C SER A 337 -3.47 -9.93 2.12
N VAL A 338 -3.66 -10.90 2.99
CA VAL A 338 -2.82 -12.10 3.09
C VAL A 338 -3.74 -13.30 3.23
N MET A 339 -3.54 -14.28 2.37
CA MET A 339 -4.12 -15.60 2.51
C MET A 339 -3.03 -16.63 2.77
N THR A 340 -3.30 -17.53 3.69
CA THR A 340 -2.58 -18.80 3.82
C THR A 340 -3.57 -19.94 3.79
N GLU A 341 -3.25 -21.01 3.08
CA GLU A 341 -3.96 -22.28 3.10
C GLU A 341 -2.95 -23.37 3.39
N THR A 342 -3.31 -24.29 4.27
CA THR A 342 -2.57 -25.53 4.48
C THR A 342 -3.53 -26.69 4.28
N TRP A 343 -3.03 -27.77 3.70
CA TRP A 343 -3.84 -28.92 3.40
C TRP A 343 -3.06 -30.22 3.53
N TRP A 344 -3.79 -31.30 3.82
CA TRP A 344 -3.29 -32.66 3.74
C TRP A 344 -4.35 -33.59 3.11
N ALA A 345 -3.86 -34.69 2.53
CA ALA A 345 -4.64 -35.79 1.97
C ALA A 345 -3.91 -37.12 2.24
N GLU A 346 -4.65 -38.18 2.57
CA GLU A 346 -4.12 -39.53 2.85
C GLU A 346 -3.69 -40.32 1.60
#